data_AF-A0A7R9B689-F1
#
_entry.id   AF-A0A7R9B689-F1
#
_cell.length_a   1.000
_cell.length_b   1.000
_cell.length_c   1.000
_cell.angle_alpha   90.00
_cell.angle_beta   90.00
_cell.angle_gamma   90.00
#
_symmetry.space_group_name_H-M   'P 1'
#
loop_
_entity.id
_entity.type
_entity.pdbx_description
1 polymer ?
#
loop_
_entity_poly.entity_id
_entity_poly.type
_entity_poly.pdbx_seq_one_letter_code
_entity_poly.pdbx_strand_id
1 'polypeptide(L)'
;MQFKKGSFEVGSVIYPVAIKYDPKFGDAFWNSSRFSMIQYLYMMMTSWAIVCDVWYLPPMYQQEGESAIDFANRVKSVIARQGGLVDLMWDGQLKRMKPKKEWKEKQQEEFSKRLKLD
;
A
#
# COMPACT_ATOMS: atom_id res chain seq x y z
N MET A 1 -1.10 -1.21 -3.73
CA MET A 1 -2.48 -1.33 -3.22
C MET A 1 -3.35 -0.43 -4.06
N GLN A 2 -4.49 -0.93 -4.55
CA GLN A 2 -5.40 -0.14 -5.37
C GLN A 2 -6.60 0.28 -4.54
N PHE A 3 -6.89 1.59 -4.53
CA PHE A 3 -8.13 2.09 -3.94
C PHE A 3 -9.30 1.75 -4.84
N LYS A 4 -10.43 1.36 -4.23
CA LYS A 4 -11.64 1.00 -4.96
C LYS A 4 -12.37 2.27 -5.37
N LYS A 5 -12.67 2.39 -6.68
CA LYS A 5 -13.32 3.56 -7.28
C LYS A 5 -14.61 3.97 -6.56
N GLY A 6 -15.44 2.99 -6.18
CA GLY A 6 -16.73 3.24 -5.54
C GLY A 6 -16.65 4.06 -4.24
N SER A 7 -15.53 3.99 -3.51
CA SER A 7 -15.34 4.80 -2.29
C SER A 7 -15.12 6.28 -2.58
N PHE A 8 -14.70 6.63 -3.81
CA PHE A 8 -14.35 8.00 -4.23
C PHE A 8 -15.40 8.62 -5.16
N GLU A 9 -16.43 7.87 -5.57
CA GLU A 9 -17.50 8.39 -6.45
C GLU A 9 -18.59 9.17 -5.71
N VAL A 10 -18.71 9.00 -4.39
CA VAL A 10 -19.82 9.55 -3.60
C VAL A 10 -19.69 11.07 -3.35
N GLY A 11 -18.66 11.73 -3.90
CA GLY A 11 -18.48 13.19 -3.78
C GLY A 11 -18.27 13.68 -2.34
N SER A 12 -17.80 12.80 -1.45
CA SER A 12 -17.58 13.10 -0.04
C SER A 12 -16.15 13.54 0.25
N VAL A 13 -15.97 14.26 1.36
CA VAL A 13 -14.64 14.67 1.85
C VAL A 13 -13.91 13.45 2.39
N ILE A 14 -12.67 13.24 1.94
CA ILE A 14 -11.84 12.12 2.38
C ILE A 14 -10.83 12.60 3.41
N TYR A 15 -10.78 11.94 4.57
CA TYR A 15 -9.77 12.17 5.61
C TYR A 15 -8.71 11.07 5.51
N PRO A 16 -7.54 11.33 4.91
CA PRO A 16 -6.53 10.30 4.73
C PRO A 16 -5.83 10.01 6.06
N VAL A 17 -5.55 8.73 6.32
CA VAL A 17 -4.72 8.30 7.44
C VAL A 17 -3.66 7.36 6.90
N ALA A 18 -2.39 7.66 7.21
CA ALA A 18 -1.28 6.76 6.95
C ALA A 18 -0.99 5.96 8.22
N ILE A 19 -0.93 4.62 8.10
CA ILE A 19 -0.57 3.72 9.19
C ILE A 19 0.59 2.87 8.72
N LYS A 20 1.69 2.87 9.47
CA LYS A 20 2.87 2.06 9.17
C LYS A 20 3.22 1.20 10.37
N TYR A 21 3.32 -0.10 10.14
CA TYR A 21 3.76 -1.06 11.16
C TYR A 21 5.27 -1.27 11.05
N ASP A 22 5.96 -1.35 12.19
CA ASP A 22 7.37 -1.76 12.24
C ASP A 22 7.47 -3.28 12.43
N PRO A 23 7.89 -4.04 11.39
CA PRO A 23 7.95 -5.50 11.44
C PRO A 23 9.02 -6.04 12.41
N LYS A 24 9.89 -5.17 12.97
CA LYS A 24 10.89 -5.60 13.96
C LYS A 24 10.28 -6.04 15.29
N PHE A 25 9.13 -5.47 15.66
CA PHE A 25 8.45 -5.76 16.93
C PHE A 25 7.41 -6.88 16.79
N GLY A 26 6.74 -6.93 15.64
CA GLY A 26 5.74 -7.92 15.30
C GLY A 26 5.17 -7.66 13.91
N ASP A 27 4.87 -8.73 13.18
CA ASP A 27 4.27 -8.63 11.85
C ASP A 27 2.74 -8.74 11.96
N ALA A 28 2.06 -7.60 11.84
CA ALA A 28 0.60 -7.51 11.84
C ALA A 28 -0.03 -7.94 10.49
N PHE A 29 0.77 -8.32 9.50
CA PHE A 29 0.27 -8.75 8.20
C PHE A 29 -0.02 -10.26 8.17
N TRP A 30 -1.31 -10.63 8.16
CA TRP A 30 -1.68 -12.02 8.01
C TRP A 30 -1.60 -12.52 6.57
N ASN A 31 -0.63 -13.38 6.29
CA ASN A 31 -0.56 -14.14 5.05
C ASN A 31 -1.23 -15.54 5.17
N SER A 32 -2.54 -15.59 4.89
CA SER A 32 -3.34 -16.81 4.87
C SER A 32 -2.86 -17.91 3.91
N SER A 33 -2.02 -17.60 2.92
CA SER A 33 -1.44 -18.61 2.02
C SER A 33 -0.19 -19.28 2.62
N ARG A 34 0.41 -18.68 3.65
CA ARG A 34 1.60 -19.20 4.33
C ARG A 34 1.31 -19.71 5.75
N PHE A 35 0.37 -19.08 6.45
CA PHE A 35 0.08 -19.36 7.86
C PHE A 35 -1.42 -19.57 8.07
N SER A 36 -1.76 -20.62 8.82
CA SER A 36 -3.13 -20.83 9.31
C SER A 36 -3.51 -19.72 10.30
N MET A 37 -4.80 -19.52 10.52
CA MET A 37 -5.26 -18.50 11.47
C MET A 37 -4.73 -18.76 12.88
N ILE A 38 -4.73 -20.02 13.33
CA ILE A 38 -4.22 -20.40 14.66
C ILE A 38 -2.72 -20.09 14.78
N GLN A 39 -1.94 -20.42 13.74
CA GLN A 39 -0.51 -20.14 13.72
C GLN A 39 -0.24 -18.62 13.74
N TYR A 40 -1.01 -17.84 13.00
CA TYR A 40 -0.91 -16.38 13.01
C TYR A 40 -1.26 -15.78 14.39
N LEU A 41 -2.33 -16.27 15.03
CA LEU A 41 -2.69 -15.86 16.39
C LEU A 41 -1.58 -16.19 17.39
N TYR A 42 -1.00 -17.39 17.31
CA TYR A 42 0.14 -17.76 18.15
C TYR A 42 1.33 -16.83 17.92
N MET A 43 1.70 -16.55 16.66
CA MET A 43 2.75 -15.59 16.32
C MET A 43 2.49 -14.22 16.92
N MET A 44 1.25 -13.74 16.89
CA MET A 44 0.88 -12.44 17.47
C MET A 44 0.94 -12.44 19.00
N MET A 45 0.49 -13.50 19.66
CA MET A 45 0.58 -13.63 21.12
C MET A 45 2.04 -13.75 21.59
N THR A 46 2.92 -14.32 20.78
CA THR A 46 4.36 -14.43 21.07
C THR A 46 5.19 -13.24 20.57
N SER A 47 4.59 -12.31 19.83
CA SER A 47 5.26 -11.10 19.38
C SER A 47 5.41 -10.13 20.54
N TRP A 48 6.53 -9.40 20.60
CA TRP A 48 6.82 -8.52 21.72
C TRP A 48 5.84 -7.34 21.78
N ALA A 49 5.61 -6.68 20.65
CA ALA A 49 4.66 -5.58 20.52
C ALA A 49 4.24 -5.41 19.06
N ILE A 50 3.08 -4.78 18.84
CA ILE A 50 2.69 -4.26 17.52
C ILE A 50 2.86 -2.75 17.59
N VAL A 51 3.96 -2.26 17.02
CA VAL A 51 4.25 -0.83 16.96
C VAL A 51 3.75 -0.29 15.63
N CYS A 52 2.92 0.75 15.69
CA CYS A 52 2.43 1.44 14.50
C CYS A 52 2.57 2.95 14.65
N ASP A 53 3.08 3.57 13.59
CA ASP A 53 3.07 5.01 13.43
C ASP A 53 1.80 5.41 12.68
N VAL A 54 1.04 6.35 13.24
CA VAL A 54 -0.24 6.82 12.70
C VAL A 54 -0.13 8.30 12.39
N TRP A 55 -0.41 8.67 11.15
CA TRP A 55 -0.46 10.06 10.70
C TRP A 55 -1.85 10.40 10.19
N TYR A 56 -2.47 11.39 10.84
CA TYR A 56 -3.68 12.03 10.35
C TYR A 56 -3.29 13.12 9.35
N LEU A 57 -3.81 13.02 8.13
CA LEU A 57 -3.53 13.97 7.07
C LEU A 57 -4.70 14.96 6.92
N PRO A 58 -4.44 16.16 6.36
CA PRO A 58 -5.50 17.12 6.09
C PRO A 58 -6.61 16.54 5.19
N PRO A 59 -7.86 17.00 5.34
CA PRO A 59 -8.96 16.58 4.48
C PRO A 59 -8.65 16.89 3.01
N MET A 60 -9.05 15.98 2.14
CA MET A 60 -8.91 16.11 0.70
C MET A 60 -10.30 16.17 0.06
N TYR A 61 -10.45 17.15 -0.83
CA TYR A 61 -11.67 17.40 -1.60
C TYR A 61 -11.39 17.05 -3.05
N GLN A 62 -12.38 16.50 -3.74
CA GLN A 62 -12.32 16.27 -5.18
C GLN A 62 -12.29 17.61 -5.92
N GLN A 63 -11.37 17.77 -6.87
CA GLN A 63 -11.26 19.00 -7.65
C GLN A 63 -12.28 19.02 -8.79
N GLU A 64 -12.61 20.22 -9.30
CA GLU A 64 -13.48 20.36 -10.46
C GLU A 64 -12.89 19.66 -11.69
N GLY A 65 -13.63 18.74 -12.29
CA GLY A 65 -13.19 17.95 -13.44
C GLY A 65 -12.26 16.76 -13.12
N GLU A 66 -11.90 16.54 -11.85
CA GLU A 66 -11.11 15.38 -11.43
C GLU A 66 -11.97 14.10 -11.44
N SER A 67 -11.50 13.04 -12.11
CA SER A 67 -12.21 11.77 -12.06
C SER A 67 -12.06 11.11 -10.69
N ALA A 68 -13.02 10.25 -10.29
CA ALA A 68 -12.91 9.52 -9.02
C ALA A 68 -11.64 8.66 -8.93
N ILE A 69 -11.10 8.21 -10.07
CA ILE A 69 -9.86 7.43 -10.14
C ILE A 69 -8.65 8.32 -9.87
N ASP A 70 -8.63 9.51 -10.46
CA ASP A 70 -7.55 10.49 -10.28
C ASP A 70 -7.52 10.99 -8.83
N PHE A 71 -8.70 11.26 -8.27
CA PHE A 71 -8.85 11.62 -6.86
C PHE A 71 -8.32 10.51 -5.94
N ALA A 72 -8.70 9.26 -6.20
CA ALA A 72 -8.20 8.11 -5.43
C ALA A 72 -6.68 7.97 -5.51
N ASN A 73 -6.09 8.15 -6.70
CA ASN A 73 -4.65 8.11 -6.90
C ASN A 73 -3.94 9.25 -6.17
N ARG A 74 -4.51 10.46 -6.19
CA ARG A 74 -3.97 11.61 -5.45
C ARG A 74 -3.96 11.35 -3.94
N VAL A 75 -5.08 10.92 -3.36
CA VAL A 75 -5.17 10.57 -1.93
C VAL A 75 -4.16 9.46 -1.57
N LYS A 76 -4.07 8.42 -2.41
CA LYS A 76 -3.11 7.34 -2.24
C LYS A 76 -1.66 7.84 -2.25
N SER A 77 -1.29 8.72 -3.18
CA SER A 77 0.05 9.27 -3.30
C SER A 77 0.46 10.05 -2.04
N VAL A 78 -0.48 10.80 -1.44
CA VAL A 78 -0.25 11.56 -0.21
C VAL A 78 0.00 10.61 0.97
N ILE A 79 -0.81 9.56 1.10
CA ILE A 79 -0.63 8.52 2.13
C ILE A 79 0.70 7.80 1.94
N ALA A 80 1.03 7.41 0.71
CA ALA A 80 2.27 6.70 0.40
C ALA A 80 3.50 7.55 0.71
N ARG A 81 3.49 8.83 0.33
CA ARG A 81 4.55 9.79 0.65
C ARG A 81 4.73 9.94 2.16
N GLN A 82 3.65 10.07 2.91
CA GLN A 82 3.72 10.18 4.37
C GLN A 82 4.29 8.92 5.03
N GLY A 83 3.88 7.73 4.58
CA GLY A 83 4.40 6.45 5.09
C GLY A 83 5.81 6.08 4.61
N GLY A 84 6.40 6.86 3.70
CA GLY A 84 7.65 6.50 3.01
C GLY A 84 7.52 5.24 2.15
N LEU A 85 6.34 5.01 1.58
CA LEU A 85 6.01 3.86 0.75
C LEU A 85 6.10 4.22 -0.73
N VAL A 86 6.52 3.27 -1.57
CA VAL A 86 6.55 3.46 -3.02
C VAL A 86 5.12 3.37 -3.56
N ASP A 87 4.68 4.45 -4.23
CA ASP A 87 3.40 4.45 -4.92
C ASP A 87 3.48 3.61 -6.21
N LEU A 88 2.88 2.42 -6.17
CA LEU A 88 2.84 1.49 -7.31
C LEU A 88 1.40 1.34 -7.80
N MET A 89 1.20 1.40 -9.11
CA MET A 89 -0.13 1.26 -9.75
C MET A 89 -0.75 -0.14 -9.62
N TRP A 90 -0.01 -1.16 -9.19
CA TRP A 90 -0.50 -2.54 -9.16
C TRP A 90 -1.35 -2.92 -7.93
N ASP A 91 -2.19 -3.93 -8.15
CA ASP A 91 -3.14 -4.48 -7.19
C ASP A 91 -2.44 -5.28 -6.06
N GLY A 92 -3.06 -5.30 -4.88
CA GLY A 92 -2.63 -6.06 -3.70
C GLY A 92 -2.74 -7.59 -3.83
N GLN A 93 -3.06 -8.09 -5.02
CA GLN A 93 -3.11 -9.53 -5.36
C GLN A 93 -1.77 -10.25 -5.22
N LEU A 94 -0.66 -9.54 -4.95
CA LEU A 94 0.66 -10.11 -4.72
C LEU A 94 0.74 -11.13 -3.59
N LYS A 95 -0.24 -11.11 -2.67
CA LYS A 95 -0.39 -12.16 -1.66
C LYS A 95 -0.66 -13.54 -2.27
N ARG A 96 -1.36 -13.59 -3.41
CA ARG A 96 -1.80 -14.84 -4.07
C ARG A 96 -1.11 -15.11 -5.41
N MET A 97 -0.80 -14.05 -6.14
CA MET A 97 -0.32 -14.12 -7.52
C MET A 97 1.06 -13.50 -7.62
N LYS A 98 1.99 -14.16 -8.32
CA LYS A 98 3.27 -13.53 -8.67
C LYS A 98 3.00 -12.38 -9.66
N PRO A 99 3.84 -11.33 -9.65
CA PRO A 99 3.78 -10.29 -10.68
C PRO A 99 3.80 -10.89 -12.09
N LYS A 100 3.01 -10.31 -13.02
CA LYS A 100 3.08 -10.71 -14.43
C LYS A 100 4.51 -10.48 -14.96
N LYS A 101 4.90 -11.30 -15.92
CA LYS A 101 6.26 -11.30 -16.49
C LYS A 101 6.64 -9.92 -17.08
N GLU A 102 5.73 -9.31 -17.83
CA GLU A 102 5.90 -7.97 -18.44
C GLU A 102 6.33 -6.90 -17.44
N TRP A 103 5.71 -6.86 -16.25
CA TRP A 103 6.04 -5.87 -15.22
C TRP A 103 7.41 -6.11 -14.59
N LYS A 104 7.82 -7.37 -14.46
CA LYS A 104 9.16 -7.72 -13.99
C LYS A 104 10.21 -7.29 -14.99
N GLU A 105 9.97 -7.56 -16.28
CA GLU A 105 10.87 -7.17 -17.37
C GLU A 105 11.00 -5.65 -17.45
N LYS A 106 9.90 -4.90 -17.32
CA LYS A 106 9.95 -3.43 -17.28
C LYS A 106 10.77 -2.88 -16.11
N GLN A 107 10.63 -3.45 -14.91
CA GLN A 107 11.45 -3.08 -13.75
C GLN A 107 12.92 -3.48 -13.93
N GLN A 108 13.20 -4.64 -14.52
CA GLN A 108 14.56 -5.07 -14.85
C GLN A 108 15.22 -4.14 -15.86
N GLU A 109 14.47 -3.63 -16.84
CA GLU A 109 14.97 -2.65 -17.81
C GLU A 109 15.33 -1.32 -17.12
N GLU A 110 14.45 -0.79 -16.27
CA GLU A 110 14.75 0.41 -15.47
C GLU A 110 15.98 0.22 -14.58
N PHE A 111 16.10 -0.95 -13.94
CA PHE A 111 17.24 -1.27 -13.10
C PHE A 111 18.53 -1.40 -13.92
N SER A 112 18.47 -2.04 -15.09
CA SER A 112 19.61 -2.15 -16.01
C SER A 112 20.08 -0.78 -16.50
N LYS A 113 19.15 0.15 -16.79
CA LYS A 113 19.49 1.53 -17.14
C LYS A 113 20.23 2.26 -16.02
N ARG A 114 19.83 2.05 -14.75
CA ARG A 114 20.53 2.61 -13.58
C ARG A 114 21.92 2.00 -13.40
N LEU A 115 22.09 0.72 -13.74
CA LEU A 115 23.36 -0.02 -13.57
C LEU A 115 24.39 0.29 -14.66
N LYS A 116 23.97 0.76 -15.83
CA LYS A 116 24.83 1.07 -16.99
C LYS A 116 25.40 2.50 -16.97
N LEU A 117 25.15 3.26 -15.91
CA LEU A 117 25.60 4.64 -15.75
C LEU A 117 26.93 4.78 -15.00
N ASP A 118 27.65 3.67 -14.80
CA ASP A 118 29.05 3.61 -14.37
C ASP A 118 29.97 3.13 -15.52
#